data_AF-A0A1T3MAT8-F1
#
_entry.id   AF-A0A1T3MAT8-F1
#
_cell.length_a   1.000
_cell.length_b   1.000
_cell.length_c   1.000
_cell.angle_alpha   90.00
_cell.angle_beta   90.00
_cell.angle_gamma   90.00
#
_symmetry.space_group_name_H-M   'P 1'
#
loop_
_entity.id
_entity.type
_entity.pdbx_description
1 polymer ?
#
loop_
_entity_poly.entity_id
_entity_poly.type
_entity_poly.pdbx_seq_one_letter_code
_entity_poly.pdbx_strand_id
1 'polypeptide(L)'
;MINIDFLDRALNYLSDCNSYFESKDDIEEFTEQENEVLPKAYDHLVKDGYAYSRKKTSKSGFETETFYISFEGLLALETAPKLYKRKPYKWRKVKNDLNTIWSIVKICAVLINAIVILVFTYLTYMNKA
;
A
#
# COMPACT_ATOMS: atom_id res chain seq x y z
N MET A 1 13.23 -15.58 6.57
CA MET A 1 14.01 -14.67 5.70
C MET A 1 13.09 -13.52 5.33
N ILE A 2 13.46 -12.28 5.64
CA ILE A 2 12.60 -11.12 5.36
C ILE A 2 12.70 -10.81 3.86
N ASN A 3 11.56 -10.60 3.20
CA ASN A 3 11.50 -10.31 1.78
C ASN A 3 12.04 -8.89 1.50
N ILE A 4 12.94 -8.76 0.52
CA ILE A 4 13.52 -7.47 0.11
C ILE A 4 12.42 -6.49 -0.35
N ASP A 5 11.41 -6.96 -1.07
CA ASP A 5 10.25 -6.16 -1.48
C ASP A 5 9.45 -5.60 -0.29
N PHE A 6 9.51 -6.28 0.86
CA PHE A 6 8.84 -5.84 2.08
C PHE A 6 9.68 -4.83 2.85
N LEU A 7 11.00 -5.04 2.95
CA LEU A 7 11.92 -4.05 3.55
C LEU A 7 11.89 -2.72 2.80
N ASP A 8 11.86 -2.77 1.48
CA ASP A 8 11.74 -1.57 0.65
C ASP A 8 10.41 -0.84 0.89
N ARG A 9 9.31 -1.57 1.08
CA ARG A 9 8.00 -0.98 1.44
C ARG A 9 8.00 -0.38 2.83
N ALA A 10 8.60 -1.04 3.81
CA ALA A 10 8.72 -0.55 5.18
C ALA A 10 9.56 0.74 5.23
N LEU A 11 10.69 0.79 4.49
CA LEU A 11 11.50 1.99 4.40
C LEU A 11 10.78 3.15 3.71
N ASN A 12 10.01 2.88 2.64
CA ASN A 12 9.14 3.88 2.02
C ASN A 12 8.06 4.39 2.99
N TYR A 13 7.45 3.51 3.78
CA TYR A 13 6.49 3.92 4.80
C TYR A 13 7.12 4.87 5.82
N LEU A 14 8.31 4.54 6.35
CA LEU A 14 9.05 5.42 7.26
C LEU A 14 9.35 6.80 6.65
N SER A 15 9.69 6.84 5.35
CA SER A 15 9.94 8.09 4.63
C SER A 15 8.67 8.94 4.49
N ASP A 16 7.52 8.33 4.19
CA ASP A 16 6.25 9.04 4.01
C ASP A 16 5.68 9.52 5.37
N CYS A 17 5.78 8.69 6.41
CA CYS A 17 5.16 8.93 7.72
C CYS A 17 6.10 9.60 8.73
N ASN A 18 7.39 9.76 8.39
CA ASN A 18 8.47 10.26 9.25
C ASN A 18 8.71 9.50 10.56
N SER A 19 7.86 8.54 10.93
CA SER A 19 8.05 7.68 12.10
C SER A 19 7.16 6.44 12.05
N TYR A 20 7.57 5.37 12.74
CA TYR A 20 6.75 4.19 13.01
C TYR A 20 6.74 3.88 14.51
N PHE A 21 5.55 3.57 15.05
CA PHE A 21 5.32 3.20 16.44
C PHE A 21 4.90 1.74 16.55
N GLU A 22 5.76 0.92 17.13
CA GLU A 22 5.55 -0.53 17.27
C GLU A 22 4.26 -0.87 18.02
N SER A 23 3.86 -0.04 18.99
CA SER A 23 2.76 -0.35 19.90
C SER A 23 1.36 0.03 19.38
N LYS A 24 1.22 0.59 18.17
CA LYS A 24 -0.05 1.24 17.80
C LYS A 24 -0.56 1.06 16.38
N ASP A 25 0.29 0.77 15.40
CA ASP A 25 -0.13 0.89 14.00
C ASP A 25 -0.03 -0.45 13.27
N ASP A 26 -1.15 -1.18 13.23
CA ASP A 26 -1.41 -2.03 12.08
C ASP A 26 -1.53 -1.12 10.87
N ILE A 27 -0.56 -1.22 9.96
CA ILE A 27 -0.59 -0.41 8.75
C ILE A 27 -1.51 -1.13 7.77
N GLU A 28 -2.63 -0.48 7.43
CA GLU A 28 -3.71 -1.02 6.57
C GLU A 28 -3.17 -1.54 5.22
N GLU A 29 -2.12 -0.91 4.71
CA GLU A 29 -1.49 -1.28 3.45
C GLU A 29 -0.65 -2.58 3.48
N PHE A 30 -0.30 -3.09 4.66
CA PHE A 30 0.42 -4.34 4.84
C PHE A 30 -0.54 -5.50 5.15
N THR A 31 -0.15 -6.76 4.87
CA THR A 31 -0.91 -7.90 5.40
C THR A 31 -0.77 -7.98 6.91
N GLU A 32 -1.69 -8.70 7.56
CA GLU A 32 -1.55 -9.14 8.94
C GLU A 32 -0.18 -9.79 9.20
N GLN A 33 0.21 -10.76 8.35
CA GLN A 33 1.54 -11.40 8.41
C GLN A 33 2.71 -10.42 8.23
N GLU A 34 2.54 -9.37 7.43
CA GLU A 34 3.56 -8.34 7.22
C GLU A 34 3.66 -7.42 8.42
N ASN A 35 2.53 -7.02 9.03
CA ASN A 35 2.49 -6.25 10.26
C ASN A 35 3.11 -7.03 11.44
N GLU A 36 2.90 -8.35 11.53
CA GLU A 36 3.54 -9.20 12.54
C GLU A 36 5.07 -9.22 12.47
N VAL A 37 5.64 -9.12 11.27
CA VAL A 37 7.10 -9.14 11.06
C VAL A 37 7.70 -7.75 10.86
N LEU A 38 6.87 -6.70 10.87
CA LEU A 38 7.26 -5.32 10.64
C LEU A 38 8.25 -4.78 11.68
N PRO A 39 8.10 -5.07 13.00
CA PRO A 39 9.10 -4.65 13.99
C PRO A 39 10.49 -5.22 13.70
N LYS A 40 10.55 -6.52 13.35
CA LYS A 40 11.80 -7.20 12.97
C LYS A 40 12.42 -6.62 11.70
N ALA A 41 11.60 -6.14 10.77
CA ALA A 41 12.09 -5.46 9.58
C ALA A 41 12.71 -4.10 9.92
N TYR A 42 12.11 -3.34 10.84
CA TYR A 42 12.71 -2.09 11.30
C TYR A 42 13.99 -2.30 12.11
N ASP A 43 14.07 -3.34 12.94
CA ASP A 43 15.32 -3.73 13.59
C ASP A 43 16.43 -4.01 12.57
N HIS A 44 16.08 -4.69 11.46
CA HIS A 44 17.03 -4.95 10.38
C HIS A 44 17.47 -3.65 9.69
N LEU A 45 16.54 -2.74 9.39
CA LEU A 45 16.84 -1.44 8.80
C LEU A 45 17.70 -0.57 9.71
N VAL A 46 17.52 -0.64 11.03
CA VAL A 46 18.38 0.03 12.01
C VAL A 46 19.79 -0.55 11.99
N LYS A 47 19.90 -1.89 11.98
CA LYS A 47 21.19 -2.58 11.91
C LYS A 47 21.97 -2.23 10.63
N ASP A 48 21.26 -2.08 9.51
CA ASP A 48 21.84 -1.70 8.23
C ASP A 48 22.11 -0.18 8.11
N GLY A 49 21.70 0.61 9.10
CA GLY A 49 21.91 2.07 9.13
C GLY A 49 20.91 2.88 8.31
N TYR A 50 19.88 2.26 7.74
CA TYR A 50 18.83 2.93 6.97
C TYR A 50 17.73 3.56 7.85
N ALA A 51 17.68 3.18 9.12
CA ALA A 51 16.78 3.73 10.13
C ALA A 51 17.52 3.95 11.45
N TYR A 52 16.91 4.70 12.37
CA TYR A 52 17.33 4.77 13.76
C TYR A 52 16.12 4.66 14.68
N SER A 53 16.31 4.09 15.87
CA SER A 53 15.25 3.99 16.87
C SER A 53 15.48 4.97 18.03
N ARG A 54 14.38 5.41 18.65
CA ARG A 54 14.40 6.22 19.86
C ARG A 54 13.46 5.59 20.88
N LYS A 55 14.01 5.25 22.04
CA LYS A 55 13.23 4.74 23.17
C LYS A 55 12.74 5.89 24.02
N LYS A 56 11.48 5.84 24.40
CA LYS A 56 10.86 6.76 25.36
C LYS A 56 10.19 5.95 26.45
N THR A 57 10.71 6.11 27.67
CA THR A 57 10.09 5.56 28.87
C THR A 57 8.97 6.48 29.32
N SER A 58 7.76 5.96 29.41
CA SER A 58 6.62 6.70 29.95
C SER A 58 6.74 6.83 31.48
N LYS A 59 5.96 7.74 32.08
CA LYS A 59 5.86 7.86 33.55
C LYS A 59 5.34 6.58 34.23
N SER A 60 4.67 5.70 33.50
CA SER A 60 4.18 4.40 33.99
C SER A 60 5.19 3.26 33.83
N GLY A 61 6.42 3.55 33.37
CA GLY A 61 7.47 2.53 33.18
C GLY A 61 7.34 1.73 31.88
N PHE A 62 6.35 2.03 31.04
CA PHE A 62 6.25 1.44 29.71
C PHE A 62 7.28 2.07 28.78
N GLU A 63 8.15 1.25 28.22
CA GLU A 63 9.06 1.66 27.15
C GLU A 63 8.33 1.58 25.81
N THR A 64 8.40 2.67 25.07
CA THR A 64 7.92 2.73 23.68
C THR A 64 9.11 3.00 22.77
N GLU A 65 9.26 2.17 21.74
CA GLU A 65 10.28 2.35 20.71
C GLU A 65 9.64 2.97 19.47
N THR A 66 10.27 4.04 18.98
CA THR A 66 9.84 4.74 17.77
C THR A 66 10.97 4.68 16.77
N PHE A 67 10.67 4.27 15.55
CA PHE A 67 11.62 4.18 14.46
C PHE A 67 11.49 5.39 13.54
N TYR A 68 12.62 5.86 13.04
CA TYR A 68 12.74 7.01 12.15
C TYR A 68 13.67 6.67 10.99
N ILE A 69 13.49 7.32 9.85
CA ILE A 69 14.39 7.16 8.71
C ILE A 69 15.71 7.89 8.95
N SER A 70 16.84 7.26 8.60
CA SER A 70 18.15 7.92 8.64
C SER A 70 18.41 8.71 7.35
N PHE A 71 19.48 9.52 7.35
CA PHE A 71 19.93 10.20 6.13
C PHE A 71 20.33 9.19 5.03
N GLU A 72 20.99 8.11 5.41
CA GLU A 72 21.40 7.01 4.55
C GLU A 72 20.18 6.27 3.98
N GLY A 73 19.12 6.08 4.78
CA GLY A 73 17.85 5.54 4.33
C GLY A 73 17.18 6.41 3.27
N LEU A 74 17.17 7.73 3.49
CA LEU A 74 16.67 8.71 2.51
C LEU A 74 17.50 8.67 1.22
N LEU A 75 18.83 8.70 1.33
CA LEU A 75 19.72 8.64 0.17
C LEU A 75 19.51 7.34 -0.63
N ALA A 76 19.32 6.21 0.05
CA ALA A 76 19.04 4.93 -0.59
C ALA A 76 17.69 4.93 -1.33
N LEU A 77 16.69 5.70 -0.87
CA LEU A 77 15.43 5.88 -1.58
C LEU A 77 15.58 6.79 -2.80
N GLU A 78 16.34 7.89 -2.70
CA GLU A 78 16.53 8.84 -3.79
C GLU A 78 17.41 8.31 -4.92
N THR A 79 18.44 7.53 -4.58
CA THR A 79 19.40 6.96 -5.54
C THR A 79 18.93 5.66 -6.17
N ALA A 80 17.84 5.07 -5.68
CA ALA A 80 17.27 3.86 -6.25
C ALA A 80 16.85 4.08 -7.73
N PRO A 81 17.22 3.20 -8.67
CA PRO A 81 16.90 3.40 -10.08
C PRO A 81 15.37 3.51 -10.30
N LYS A 82 14.91 4.57 -10.97
CA LYS A 82 13.49 4.85 -11.24
C LYS A 82 12.72 3.71 -11.94
N LEU A 83 13.42 2.79 -12.61
CA LEU A 83 12.85 1.59 -13.24
C LEU A 83 12.46 0.51 -12.23
N TYR A 84 13.16 0.43 -11.10
CA TYR A 84 12.80 -0.36 -9.94
C TYR A 84 12.10 0.54 -8.92
N LYS A 85 11.02 1.22 -9.33
CA LYS A 85 10.11 1.87 -8.37
C LYS A 85 9.70 0.80 -7.36
N ARG A 86 10.39 0.82 -6.21
CA ARG A 86 10.09 0.05 -5.01
C ARG A 86 8.58 0.07 -4.88
N LYS A 87 7.94 -1.10 -4.88
CA LYS A 87 6.47 -1.17 -4.85
C LYS A 87 6.00 -0.20 -3.75
N PRO A 88 5.23 0.85 -4.07
CA PRO A 88 4.80 1.79 -3.03
C PRO A 88 4.03 0.99 -2.00
N TYR A 89 4.17 1.25 -0.71
CA TYR A 89 3.43 0.47 0.29
C TYR A 89 1.90 0.55 0.05
N LYS A 90 1.42 1.70 -0.45
CA LYS A 90 0.05 1.96 -0.93
C LYS A 90 -0.37 1.20 -2.21
N TRP A 91 0.46 0.32 -2.77
CA TRP A 91 0.15 -0.37 -4.04
C TRP A 91 -1.18 -1.13 -4.00
N ARG A 92 -1.57 -1.66 -2.83
CA ARG A 92 -2.85 -2.36 -2.64
C ARG A 92 -4.04 -1.44 -2.80
N LYS A 93 -3.97 -0.23 -2.23
CA LYS A 93 -5.01 0.77 -2.35
C LYS A 93 -5.21 1.16 -3.81
N VAL A 94 -4.12 1.48 -4.51
CA VAL A 94 -4.16 1.79 -5.95
C VAL A 94 -4.74 0.64 -6.77
N LYS A 95 -4.35 -0.61 -6.46
CA LYS A 95 -4.89 -1.80 -7.14
C LYS A 95 -6.39 -1.96 -6.88
N ASN A 96 -6.85 -1.74 -5.65
CA ASN A 96 -8.27 -1.82 -5.29
C ASN A 96 -9.09 -0.72 -5.98
N ASP A 97 -8.59 0.51 -6.02
CA ASP A 97 -9.24 1.63 -6.71
C ASP A 97 -9.39 1.31 -8.21
N LEU A 98 -8.33 0.82 -8.86
CA LEU A 98 -8.36 0.41 -10.26
C LEU A 98 -9.33 -0.74 -10.51
N ASN A 99 -9.38 -1.74 -9.63
CA ASN A 99 -10.33 -2.85 -9.73
C ASN A 99 -11.78 -2.38 -9.59
N THR A 100 -12.03 -1.40 -8.70
CA THR A 100 -13.35 -0.81 -8.49
C THR A 100 -13.80 -0.06 -9.73
N ILE A 101 -12.93 0.79 -10.30
CA ILE A 101 -13.18 1.51 -11.56
C ILE A 101 -13.49 0.50 -12.68
N TRP A 102 -12.68 -0.53 -12.84
CA TRP A 102 -12.92 -1.58 -13.84
C TRP A 102 -14.25 -2.31 -13.66
N SER A 103 -14.65 -2.53 -12.42
CA SER A 103 -15.94 -3.17 -12.11
C SER A 103 -17.12 -2.28 -12.51
N ILE A 104 -17.03 -0.97 -12.23
CA ILE A 104 -18.02 0.02 -12.67
C ILE A 104 -18.12 0.07 -14.20
N VAL A 105 -16.98 0.12 -14.89
CA VAL A 105 -16.95 0.11 -16.37
C VAL A 105 -17.65 -1.12 -16.94
N LYS A 106 -17.43 -2.30 -16.36
CA LYS A 106 -18.12 -3.54 -16.78
C LYS A 106 -19.64 -3.45 -16.58
N ILE A 107 -20.10 -2.91 -15.46
CA ILE A 107 -21.53 -2.71 -15.19
C ILE A 107 -22.15 -1.77 -16.22
N CYS A 108 -21.49 -0.63 -16.51
CA CYS A 108 -21.94 0.31 -17.53
C CYS A 108 -22.02 -0.35 -18.92
N ALA A 109 -21.03 -1.16 -19.30
CA ALA A 109 -21.03 -1.87 -20.58
C ALA A 109 -22.20 -2.87 -20.70
N VAL A 110 -22.51 -3.60 -19.63
CA VAL A 110 -23.66 -4.52 -19.59
C VAL A 110 -24.98 -3.76 -19.74
N LEU A 111 -25.13 -2.62 -19.05
CA LEU A 111 -26.33 -1.78 -19.16
C LEU A 111 -26.53 -1.22 -20.57
N ILE A 112 -25.47 -0.72 -21.21
CA ILE A 112 -25.52 -0.23 -22.58
C ILE A 112 -25.95 -1.34 -23.54
N ASN A 113 -25.36 -2.54 -23.42
CA ASN A 113 -25.75 -3.69 -24.24
C ASN A 113 -27.22 -4.08 -24.05
N ALA A 114 -27.72 -4.07 -22.81
CA ALA A 114 -29.13 -4.35 -22.52
C ALA A 114 -30.07 -3.32 -23.19
N ILE A 115 -29.72 -2.03 -23.13
CA ILE A 115 -30.47 -0.96 -23.80
C ILE A 115 -30.47 -1.16 -25.31
N VAL A 116 -29.32 -1.47 -25.91
CA VAL A 116 -29.21 -1.72 -27.36
C VAL A 116 -30.12 -2.89 -27.76
N ILE A 117 -30.11 -3.99 -27.02
CA ILE A 117 -30.99 -5.15 -27.29
C ILE A 117 -32.47 -4.75 -27.21
N LEU A 118 -32.86 -3.99 -26.18
CA LEU A 118 -34.26 -3.53 -26.02
C LEU A 118 -34.71 -2.64 -27.18
N VAL A 119 -33.88 -1.66 -27.55
CA VAL A 119 -34.16 -0.76 -28.67
C VAL A 119 -34.27 -1.54 -29.99
N PHE A 120 -33.35 -2.45 -30.24
CA PHE A 120 -33.36 -3.27 -31.46
C PHE A 120 -34.59 -4.18 -31.53
N THR A 121 -34.97 -4.77 -30.40
CA THR A 121 -36.16 -5.62 -30.29
C THR A 121 -37.43 -4.80 -30.53
N TYR A 122 -37.53 -3.61 -29.93
CA TYR A 122 -38.66 -2.70 -30.13
C TYR A 122 -38.81 -2.25 -31.60
N LEU A 123 -37.71 -1.83 -32.24
CA LEU A 123 -37.71 -1.45 -33.65
C LEU A 123 -38.11 -2.61 -34.57
N THR A 124 -37.64 -3.82 -34.26
CA THR A 124 -37.98 -5.02 -35.03
C THR A 124 -39.46 -5.38 -34.89
N TYR A 125 -40.04 -5.19 -33.71
CA TYR A 125 -41.47 -5.38 -33.46
C TYR A 125 -42.32 -4.35 -34.24
N MET A 126 -41.96 -3.07 -34.17
CA MET A 126 -42.68 -2.00 -34.86
C MET A 126 -42.65 -2.16 -36.39
N ASN A 127 -41.56 -2.66 -36.97
CA ASN A 127 -41.46 -2.91 -38.42
C ASN A 127 -42.23 -4.15 -38.90
N LYS A 128 -42.69 -5.01 -37.98
CA LYS A 128 -43.51 -6.20 -38.29
C LYS A 128 -45.01 -5.97 -38.06
N ALA A 129 -45.39 -4.93 -37.32
CA ALA A 129 -46.77 -4.51 -37.10
C ALA A 129 -47.26 -3.61 -38.25
#